data_AF-A0A9E3GK79-F1
#
_entry.id   AF-A0A9E3GK79-F1
#
_cell.length_a   1.000
_cell.length_b   1.000
_cell.length_c   1.000
_cell.angle_alpha   90.00
_cell.angle_beta   90.00
_cell.angle_gamma   90.00
#
_symmetry.space_group_name_H-M   'P 1'
#
loop_
_entity.id
_entity.type
_entity.pdbx_description
1 polymer ?
#
loop_
_entity_poly.entity_id
_entity_poly.type
_entity_poly.pdbx_seq_one_letter_code
_entity_poly.pdbx_strand_id
1 'polypeptide(L)'
;MKISTLRNIKNIKENFSFKLETPISEIALALKDKKIGAVPIVDNNYKLIGIVSERDIVSKLVVEAMDADLTTAKDIMTSKIISAKLDDNINGIIGVMKNNNIRHMPVVDQNNVLTDFFSIRDFLNAEMQTNLEIKQKHKNVVRYQIMVSVFLVLSTGLGVFLDIFEKKNLVIIFSGIFLIIGIAAVMTLRDNKRYDRED
;
A
#
# COMPACT_ATOMS: atom_id res chain seq x y z
N MET A 1 11.35 -0.55 2.13
CA MET A 1 9.88 -0.60 2.05
C MET A 1 9.37 -1.48 3.21
N LYS A 2 8.42 -1.02 4.02
CA LYS A 2 7.89 -1.77 5.20
C LYS A 2 7.05 -2.99 4.82
N ILE A 3 6.60 -3.05 3.57
CA ILE A 3 5.82 -4.16 3.04
C ILE A 3 6.81 -5.14 2.41
N SER A 4 6.91 -6.34 2.98
CA SER A 4 7.87 -7.36 2.56
C SER A 4 7.33 -8.27 1.44
N THR A 5 6.03 -8.55 1.43
CA THR A 5 5.38 -9.49 0.50
C THR A 5 4.12 -8.92 -0.15
N LEU A 6 3.76 -9.45 -1.34
CA LEU A 6 2.61 -9.01 -2.13
C LEU A 6 1.26 -9.22 -1.42
N ARG A 7 1.18 -10.21 -0.53
CA ARG A 7 -0.02 -10.54 0.25
C ARG A 7 -0.59 -9.33 1.00
N ASN A 8 0.29 -8.44 1.45
CA ASN A 8 -0.09 -7.25 2.22
C ASN A 8 -0.69 -6.13 1.35
N ILE A 9 -0.48 -6.15 0.03
CA ILE A 9 -0.97 -5.12 -0.91
C ILE A 9 -2.31 -5.53 -1.55
N LYS A 10 -2.62 -6.83 -1.56
CA LYS A 10 -3.74 -7.44 -2.28
C LYS A 10 -5.13 -6.82 -2.02
N ASN A 11 -5.37 -6.25 -0.84
CA ASN A 11 -6.72 -5.85 -0.37
C ASN A 11 -7.35 -4.63 -1.05
N ILE A 12 -6.82 -4.14 -2.17
CA ILE A 12 -7.16 -2.79 -2.69
C ILE A 12 -7.74 -2.82 -4.11
N LYS A 13 -7.71 -3.95 -4.84
CA LYS A 13 -8.00 -3.92 -6.29
C LYS A 13 -8.79 -5.12 -6.80
N GLU A 14 -9.74 -4.83 -7.69
CA GLU A 14 -10.30 -5.83 -8.59
C GLU A 14 -9.25 -6.18 -9.66
N ASN A 15 -9.07 -7.48 -9.88
CA ASN A 15 -8.22 -7.97 -10.95
C ASN A 15 -9.02 -8.02 -12.24
N PHE A 16 -8.39 -7.58 -13.33
CA PHE A 16 -8.97 -7.59 -14.66
C PHE A 16 -8.09 -8.39 -15.58
N SER A 17 -8.70 -9.20 -16.42
CA SER A 17 -8.02 -10.01 -17.43
C SER A 17 -8.92 -10.14 -18.66
N PHE A 18 -8.30 -10.40 -19.80
CA PHE A 18 -8.98 -10.56 -21.08
C PHE A 18 -8.60 -11.88 -21.74
N LYS A 19 -9.33 -12.25 -22.79
CA LYS A 19 -9.08 -13.47 -23.56
C LYS A 19 -8.27 -13.14 -24.82
N LEU A 20 -7.72 -14.18 -25.45
CA LEU A 20 -6.95 -14.06 -26.69
C LEU A 20 -7.71 -13.34 -27.80
N GLU A 21 -8.99 -13.67 -27.94
CA GLU A 21 -9.85 -13.19 -29.02
C GLU A 21 -10.49 -11.83 -28.71
N THR A 22 -10.19 -11.23 -27.55
CA THR A 22 -10.72 -9.91 -27.19
C THR A 22 -10.15 -8.85 -28.15
N PRO A 23 -10.99 -8.01 -28.79
CA PRO A 23 -10.54 -6.92 -29.64
C PRO A 23 -9.67 -5.90 -28.88
N ILE A 24 -8.72 -5.28 -29.58
CA ILE A 24 -7.84 -4.28 -28.97
C ILE A 24 -8.58 -3.01 -28.59
N SER A 25 -9.66 -2.65 -29.28
CA SER A 25 -10.52 -1.53 -28.91
C SER A 25 -11.14 -1.69 -27.52
N GLU A 26 -11.62 -2.88 -27.17
CA GLU A 26 -12.16 -3.20 -25.84
C GLU A 26 -11.07 -3.12 -24.77
N ILE A 27 -9.89 -3.68 -25.05
CA ILE A 27 -8.74 -3.60 -24.14
C ILE A 27 -8.32 -2.15 -23.93
N ALA A 28 -8.21 -1.35 -24.99
CA ALA A 28 -7.84 0.05 -24.93
C ALA A 28 -8.84 0.88 -24.11
N LEU A 29 -10.13 0.61 -24.26
CA LEU A 29 -11.18 1.24 -23.46
C LEU A 29 -11.01 0.89 -21.97
N ALA A 30 -10.75 -0.38 -21.66
CA ALA A 30 -10.51 -0.80 -20.28
C ALA A 30 -9.24 -0.17 -19.67
N LEU A 31 -8.15 -0.04 -20.44
CA LEU A 31 -6.94 0.66 -20.00
C LEU A 31 -7.25 2.12 -19.61
N LYS A 32 -7.99 2.82 -20.47
CA LYS A 32 -8.42 4.21 -20.26
C LYS A 32 -9.31 4.35 -19.02
N ASP A 33 -10.41 3.61 -18.96
CA ASP A 33 -11.45 3.79 -17.96
C ASP A 33 -10.94 3.44 -16.56
N LYS A 34 -10.12 2.38 -16.47
CA LYS A 34 -9.54 1.91 -15.20
C LYS A 34 -8.23 2.59 -14.87
N LYS A 35 -7.72 3.47 -15.74
CA LYS A 35 -6.44 4.18 -15.60
C LYS A 35 -5.28 3.22 -15.33
N ILE A 36 -5.26 2.07 -16.02
CA ILE A 36 -4.22 1.03 -15.94
C ILE A 36 -3.41 1.02 -17.24
N GLY A 37 -2.13 0.64 -17.16
CA GLY A 37 -1.23 0.70 -18.32
C GLY A 37 -0.97 -0.66 -18.99
N ALA A 38 -1.52 -1.74 -18.44
CA ALA A 38 -1.46 -3.08 -19.00
C ALA A 38 -2.54 -3.97 -18.40
N VAL A 39 -2.88 -5.03 -19.14
CA VAL A 39 -3.81 -6.08 -18.73
C VAL A 39 -3.21 -7.46 -19.00
N PRO A 40 -3.41 -8.43 -18.10
CA PRO A 40 -3.08 -9.82 -18.35
C PRO A 40 -4.09 -10.48 -19.29
N ILE A 41 -3.60 -11.34 -20.16
CA ILE A 41 -4.39 -12.19 -21.06
C ILE A 41 -4.36 -13.61 -20.51
N VAL A 42 -5.53 -14.22 -20.39
CA VAL A 42 -5.70 -15.55 -19.79
C VAL A 42 -6.42 -16.53 -20.73
N ASP A 43 -6.16 -17.82 -20.56
CA ASP A 43 -6.90 -18.89 -21.24
C ASP A 43 -8.26 -19.17 -20.55
N ASN A 44 -8.97 -20.19 -21.03
CA ASN A 44 -10.26 -20.63 -20.46
C ASN A 44 -10.17 -21.15 -19.02
N ASN A 45 -8.99 -21.60 -18.59
CA ASN A 45 -8.69 -22.06 -17.23
C ASN A 45 -8.09 -20.95 -16.35
N TYR A 46 -8.15 -19.69 -16.81
CA TYR A 46 -7.57 -18.53 -16.14
C TYR A 46 -6.04 -18.57 -15.98
N LYS A 47 -5.37 -19.41 -16.78
CA LYS A 47 -3.91 -19.44 -16.85
C LYS A 47 -3.40 -18.24 -17.59
N LEU A 48 -2.35 -17.63 -17.06
CA LEU A 48 -1.70 -16.49 -17.67
C LEU A 48 -0.95 -16.90 -18.94
N ILE A 49 -1.31 -16.30 -20.07
CA ILE A 49 -0.78 -16.63 -21.40
C ILE A 49 -0.24 -15.42 -22.18
N GLY A 50 -0.57 -14.20 -21.74
CA GLY A 50 0.02 -12.99 -22.32
C GLY A 50 -0.19 -11.75 -21.45
N ILE A 51 0.39 -10.65 -21.91
CA ILE A 51 0.09 -9.30 -21.42
C ILE A 51 -0.08 -8.39 -22.63
N VAL A 52 -1.05 -7.49 -22.57
CA VAL A 52 -1.16 -6.35 -23.49
C VAL A 52 -0.98 -5.08 -22.69
N SER A 53 -0.04 -4.23 -23.10
CA SER A 53 0.22 -2.92 -22.51
C SER A 53 -0.03 -1.79 -23.49
N GLU A 54 -0.11 -0.56 -22.98
CA GLU A 54 -0.13 0.66 -23.82
C GLU A 54 1.01 0.67 -24.84
N ARG A 55 2.18 0.14 -24.44
CA ARG A 55 3.36 0.04 -25.33
C ARG A 55 3.10 -0.93 -26.48
N ASP A 56 2.45 -2.06 -26.25
CA ASP A 56 2.12 -3.02 -27.30
C ASP A 56 1.12 -2.41 -28.28
N ILE A 57 0.10 -1.69 -27.78
CA ILE A 57 -0.86 -0.98 -28.63
C ILE A 57 -0.15 0.06 -29.50
N VAL A 58 0.71 0.90 -28.92
CA VAL A 58 1.43 1.91 -29.70
C VAL A 58 2.40 1.26 -30.70
N SER A 59 3.22 0.31 -30.26
CA SER A 59 4.32 -0.23 -31.06
C SER A 59 3.91 -1.27 -32.10
N LYS A 60 2.80 -1.98 -31.89
CA LYS A 60 2.31 -3.02 -32.82
C LYS A 60 1.06 -2.55 -33.55
N LEU A 61 0.00 -2.14 -32.84
CA LEU A 61 -1.24 -1.71 -33.51
C LEU A 61 -1.07 -0.39 -34.29
N VAL A 62 -0.58 0.66 -33.63
CA VAL A 62 -0.54 2.02 -34.24
C VAL A 62 0.56 2.12 -35.30
N VAL A 63 1.77 1.62 -35.01
CA VAL A 63 2.89 1.66 -35.96
C VAL A 63 2.62 0.83 -37.21
N GLU A 64 1.94 -0.31 -37.08
CA GLU A 64 1.59 -1.17 -38.22
C GLU A 64 0.27 -0.77 -38.89
N ALA A 65 -0.36 0.33 -38.46
CA ALA A 65 -1.62 0.86 -38.98
C ALA A 65 -2.76 -0.17 -39.01
N MET A 66 -2.84 -1.01 -37.97
CA MET A 66 -3.89 -2.02 -37.83
C MET A 66 -5.19 -1.44 -37.26
N ASP A 67 -6.32 -2.07 -37.60
CA ASP A 67 -7.64 -1.71 -37.08
C ASP A 67 -7.84 -2.31 -35.69
N ALA A 68 -8.20 -1.47 -34.71
CA ALA A 68 -8.36 -1.88 -33.31
C ALA A 68 -9.55 -2.83 -33.06
N ASP A 69 -10.59 -2.77 -33.90
CA ASP A 69 -11.78 -3.61 -33.79
C ASP A 69 -11.59 -4.98 -34.45
N LEU A 70 -10.69 -5.07 -35.44
CA LEU A 70 -10.36 -6.31 -36.15
C LEU A 70 -9.15 -7.04 -35.57
N THR A 71 -8.27 -6.32 -34.86
CA THR A 71 -7.09 -6.89 -34.21
C THR A 71 -7.44 -7.37 -32.80
N THR A 72 -6.92 -8.52 -32.42
CA THR A 72 -7.19 -9.16 -31.12
C THR A 72 -5.97 -9.09 -30.19
N ALA A 73 -6.20 -9.38 -28.91
CA ALA A 73 -5.12 -9.55 -27.92
C ALA A 73 -4.05 -10.53 -28.41
N LYS A 74 -4.44 -11.64 -29.04
CA LYS A 74 -3.53 -12.67 -29.55
C LYS A 74 -2.50 -12.12 -30.53
N ASP A 75 -2.89 -11.15 -31.36
CA ASP A 75 -2.05 -10.63 -32.44
C ASP A 75 -0.91 -9.75 -31.91
N ILE A 76 -1.17 -9.00 -30.81
CA ILE A 76 -0.21 -8.02 -30.29
C ILE A 76 0.32 -8.32 -28.88
N MET A 77 -0.21 -9.31 -28.16
CA MET A 77 0.23 -9.59 -26.80
C MET A 77 1.71 -9.98 -26.74
N THR A 78 2.33 -9.71 -25.59
CA THR A 78 3.64 -10.26 -25.27
C THR A 78 3.46 -11.59 -24.52
N SER A 79 3.91 -12.70 -25.13
CA SER A 79 3.77 -14.06 -24.57
C SER A 79 4.90 -14.46 -23.63
N LYS A 80 6.08 -13.80 -23.72
CA LYS A 80 7.18 -14.03 -22.77
C LYS A 80 6.92 -13.21 -21.51
N ILE A 81 6.24 -13.83 -20.55
CA ILE A 81 5.76 -13.16 -19.35
C ILE A 81 6.72 -13.40 -18.20
N ILE A 82 7.02 -12.34 -17.48
CA ILE A 82 7.67 -12.41 -16.18
C ILE A 82 6.55 -12.27 -15.14
N SER A 83 6.41 -13.27 -14.28
CA SER A 83 5.41 -13.30 -13.22
C SER A 83 6.07 -13.49 -11.86
N ALA A 84 5.35 -13.12 -10.81
CA ALA A 84 5.71 -13.32 -9.43
C ALA A 84 4.74 -14.30 -8.74
N LYS A 85 5.10 -14.76 -7.55
CA LYS A 85 4.23 -15.46 -6.60
C LYS A 85 3.88 -14.55 -5.44
N LEU A 86 2.77 -14.83 -4.74
CA LEU A 86 2.31 -14.00 -3.61
C LEU A 86 3.34 -13.87 -2.47
N ASP A 87 4.20 -14.87 -2.33
CA ASP A 87 5.20 -14.96 -1.26
C ASP A 87 6.56 -14.39 -1.69
N ASP A 88 6.69 -13.92 -2.94
CA ASP A 88 7.92 -13.29 -3.43
C ASP A 88 8.16 -11.94 -2.73
N ASN A 89 9.44 -11.63 -2.54
CA ASN A 89 9.87 -10.38 -1.91
C ASN A 89 9.64 -9.18 -2.83
N ILE A 90 8.96 -8.14 -2.33
CA ILE A 90 8.63 -6.93 -3.12
C ILE A 90 9.86 -6.22 -3.66
N ASN A 91 10.95 -6.09 -2.88
CA ASN A 91 12.17 -5.43 -3.37
C ASN A 91 12.79 -6.22 -4.54
N GLY A 92 12.72 -7.55 -4.47
CA GLY A 92 13.12 -8.44 -5.56
C GLY A 92 12.26 -8.21 -6.81
N ILE A 93 10.94 -8.16 -6.66
CA ILE A 93 10.00 -7.88 -7.74
C ILE A 93 10.27 -6.52 -8.40
N ILE A 94 10.49 -5.46 -7.60
CA ILE A 94 10.83 -4.13 -8.09
C ILE A 94 12.17 -4.16 -8.85
N GLY A 95 13.15 -4.91 -8.35
CA GLY A 95 14.43 -5.13 -9.04
C GLY A 95 14.25 -5.81 -10.39
N VAL A 96 13.43 -6.87 -10.45
CA VAL A 96 13.07 -7.56 -11.70
C VAL A 96 12.36 -6.62 -12.67
N MET A 97 11.41 -5.82 -12.18
CA MET A 97 10.71 -4.82 -12.98
C MET A 97 11.68 -3.82 -13.62
N LYS A 98 12.59 -3.27 -12.81
CA LYS A 98 13.62 -2.31 -13.25
C LYS A 98 14.54 -2.93 -14.30
N ASN A 99 15.08 -4.11 -14.03
CA ASN A 99 16.06 -4.77 -14.90
C ASN A 99 15.47 -5.19 -16.25
N ASN A 100 14.17 -5.52 -16.28
CA ASN A 100 13.47 -5.89 -17.52
C ASN A 100 12.70 -4.71 -18.15
N ASN A 101 12.81 -3.51 -17.58
CA ASN A 101 12.14 -2.29 -18.04
C ASN A 101 10.61 -2.45 -18.21
N ILE A 102 10.01 -3.20 -17.28
CA ILE A 102 8.57 -3.45 -17.16
C ILE A 102 8.02 -2.73 -15.93
N ARG A 103 6.73 -2.36 -15.98
CA ARG A 103 6.06 -1.61 -14.91
C ARG A 103 4.87 -2.34 -14.29
N HIS A 104 4.60 -3.54 -14.78
CA HIS A 104 3.50 -4.38 -14.34
C HIS A 104 4.03 -5.80 -14.10
N MET A 105 3.51 -6.45 -13.08
CA MET A 105 3.88 -7.78 -12.65
C MET A 105 2.60 -8.58 -12.39
N PRO A 106 2.26 -9.53 -13.26
CA PRO A 106 1.26 -10.52 -12.94
C PRO A 106 1.76 -11.43 -11.82
N VAL A 107 0.82 -11.89 -11.01
CA VAL A 107 1.07 -12.81 -9.91
C VAL A 107 0.26 -14.07 -10.18
N VAL A 108 0.93 -15.21 -10.09
CA VAL A 108 0.33 -16.50 -10.40
C VAL A 108 0.51 -17.49 -9.24
N ASP A 109 -0.35 -18.50 -9.22
CA ASP A 109 -0.20 -19.64 -8.33
C ASP A 109 0.79 -20.67 -8.87
N GLN A 110 0.85 -21.85 -8.24
CA GLN A 110 1.72 -22.95 -8.67
C GLN A 110 1.33 -23.57 -10.02
N ASN A 111 0.07 -23.39 -10.44
CA ASN A 111 -0.50 -23.92 -11.68
C ASN A 111 -0.51 -22.89 -12.82
N ASN A 112 0.17 -21.75 -12.64
CA ASN A 112 0.19 -20.61 -13.55
C ASN A 112 -1.19 -19.93 -13.73
N VAL A 113 -2.10 -20.13 -12.78
CA VAL A 113 -3.39 -19.43 -12.73
C VAL A 113 -3.12 -18.02 -12.23
N LEU A 114 -3.62 -17.01 -12.95
CA LEU A 114 -3.51 -15.61 -12.56
C LEU A 114 -4.26 -15.41 -11.23
N THR A 115 -3.56 -14.91 -10.21
CA THR A 115 -4.19 -14.57 -8.93
C THR A 115 -4.34 -13.07 -8.76
N ASP A 116 -3.31 -12.29 -9.15
CA ASP A 116 -3.25 -10.84 -8.94
C ASP A 116 -2.43 -10.13 -10.04
N PHE A 117 -2.58 -8.81 -10.15
CA PHE A 117 -1.83 -8.01 -11.11
C PHE A 117 -1.41 -6.66 -10.53
N PHE A 118 -0.12 -6.47 -10.32
CA PHE A 118 0.43 -5.26 -9.69
C PHE A 118 1.19 -4.39 -10.69
N SER A 119 1.14 -3.09 -10.47
CA SER A 119 1.95 -2.09 -11.15
C SER A 119 2.93 -1.44 -10.19
N ILE A 120 3.95 -0.77 -10.73
CA ILE A 120 4.85 0.06 -9.92
C ILE A 120 4.09 1.12 -9.10
N ARG A 121 2.96 1.62 -9.62
CA ARG A 121 2.10 2.58 -8.90
C ARG A 121 1.46 1.95 -7.67
N ASP A 122 1.13 0.67 -7.71
CA ASP A 122 0.56 -0.02 -6.56
C ASP A 122 1.59 -0.12 -5.43
N PHE A 123 2.87 -0.38 -5.76
CA PHE A 123 3.95 -0.35 -4.77
C PHE A 123 4.18 1.04 -4.17
N LEU A 124 4.19 2.08 -5.01
CA LEU A 124 4.31 3.48 -4.55
C LEU A 124 3.15 3.88 -3.64
N ASN A 125 1.91 3.55 -4.02
CA ASN A 125 0.72 3.85 -3.23
C ASN A 125 0.75 3.15 -1.87
N ALA A 126 1.17 1.88 -1.84
CA ALA A 126 1.28 1.12 -0.61
C ALA A 126 2.31 1.74 0.35
N GLU A 127 3.46 2.17 -0.16
CA GLU A 127 4.47 2.88 0.63
C GLU A 127 3.97 4.25 1.15
N MET A 128 3.25 5.01 0.32
CA MET A 128 2.67 6.29 0.72
C MET A 128 1.61 6.14 1.82
N GLN A 129 0.73 5.14 1.72
CA GLN A 129 -0.27 4.87 2.75
C GLN A 129 0.38 4.55 4.10
N THR A 130 1.39 3.67 4.12
CA THR A 130 2.14 3.38 5.35
C THR A 130 2.78 4.65 5.94
N ASN A 131 3.33 5.53 5.11
CA ASN A 131 3.92 6.78 5.58
C ASN A 131 2.89 7.76 6.15
N LEU A 132 1.69 7.82 5.58
CA LEU A 132 0.59 8.64 6.09
C LEU A 132 0.10 8.16 7.46
N GLU A 133 -0.03 6.85 7.64
CA GLU A 133 -0.40 6.25 8.93
C GLU A 133 0.63 6.57 10.02
N ILE A 134 1.92 6.47 9.71
CA ILE A 134 3.02 6.83 10.62
C ILE A 134 2.92 8.31 11.01
N LYS A 135 2.74 9.22 10.03
CA LYS A 135 2.61 10.66 10.29
C LYS A 135 1.38 10.98 11.15
N GLN A 136 0.25 10.34 10.89
CA GLN A 136 -0.97 10.53 11.68
C GLN A 136 -0.80 10.03 13.11
N LYS A 137 -0.19 8.85 13.30
CA LYS A 137 0.10 8.30 14.63
C LYS A 137 1.03 9.24 15.42
N HIS A 138 2.08 9.75 14.79
CA HIS A 138 3.00 10.69 15.42
C HIS A 138 2.31 12.00 15.83
N LYS A 139 1.45 12.56 14.96
CA LYS A 139 0.66 13.76 15.28
C LYS A 139 -0.26 13.54 16.49
N ASN A 140 -0.88 12.36 16.60
CA ASN A 140 -1.75 12.04 17.74
C ASN A 140 -0.97 11.96 19.05
N VAL A 141 0.21 11.33 19.06
CA VAL A 141 1.07 11.25 20.25
C VAL A 141 1.45 12.65 20.75
N VAL A 142 1.93 13.52 19.85
CA VAL A 142 2.27 14.92 20.19
C VAL A 142 1.05 15.67 20.74
N ARG A 143 -0.12 15.49 20.12
CA ARG A 143 -1.37 16.11 20.59
C ARG A 143 -1.73 15.67 22.01
N TYR A 144 -1.64 14.37 22.31
CA TYR A 144 -1.90 13.86 23.66
C TYR A 144 -0.91 14.42 24.68
N GLN A 145 0.37 14.52 24.33
CA GLN A 145 1.39 15.09 25.22
C GLN A 145 1.10 16.55 25.58
N ILE A 146 0.70 17.37 24.60
CA ILE A 146 0.27 18.75 24.84
C ILE A 146 -0.99 18.77 25.70
N MET A 147 -1.99 17.96 25.38
CA MET A 147 -3.28 17.95 26.07
C MET A 147 -3.15 17.55 27.55
N VAL A 148 -2.30 16.55 27.85
CA VAL A 148 -1.97 16.13 29.22
C VAL A 148 -1.28 17.27 29.98
N SER A 149 -0.33 17.95 29.34
CA SER A 149 0.39 19.07 29.96
C SER A 149 -0.55 20.24 30.28
N VAL A 150 -1.42 20.61 29.33
CA VAL A 150 -2.42 21.67 29.52
C VAL A 150 -3.41 21.30 30.63
N PHE A 151 -3.88 20.05 30.66
CA PHE A 151 -4.79 19.55 31.70
C PHE A 151 -4.15 19.61 33.09
N LEU A 152 -2.87 19.23 33.23
CA LEU A 152 -2.13 19.32 34.48
C LEU A 152 -1.99 20.76 34.99
N VAL A 153 -1.72 21.72 34.09
CA VAL A 153 -1.61 23.14 34.45
C VAL A 153 -2.97 23.68 34.91
N LEU A 154 -4.05 23.36 34.19
CA LEU A 154 -5.40 23.77 34.55
C LEU A 154 -5.88 23.17 35.87
N SER A 155 -5.63 21.87 36.12
CA SER A 155 -6.01 21.22 37.37
C SER A 155 -5.26 21.80 38.57
N THR A 156 -3.98 22.13 38.40
CA THR A 156 -3.17 22.79 39.43
C THR A 156 -3.70 24.19 39.73
N GLY A 157 -3.97 25.00 38.70
CA GLY A 157 -4.53 26.34 38.86
C GLY A 157 -5.90 26.34 39.53
N LEU A 158 -6.79 25.43 39.13
CA LEU A 158 -8.12 25.28 39.73
C LEU A 158 -8.04 24.83 41.19
N GLY A 159 -7.15 23.89 41.52
CA GLY A 159 -6.98 23.42 42.90
C GLY A 159 -6.44 24.52 43.83
N VAL A 160 -5.58 25.41 43.33
CA VAL A 160 -5.12 26.60 44.08
C VAL A 160 -6.26 27.61 44.25
N PHE A 161 -7.06 27.87 43.21
CA PHE A 161 -8.19 28.80 43.26
C PHE A 161 -9.29 28.36 44.25
N LEU A 162 -9.54 27.05 44.33
CA LEU A 162 -10.55 26.47 45.23
C LEU A 162 -10.02 26.16 46.65
N ASP A 163 -8.78 26.56 46.96
CA ASP A 163 -8.10 26.32 48.26
C ASP A 163 -8.07 24.83 48.68
N ILE A 164 -8.02 23.92 47.70
CA ILE A 164 -8.06 22.46 47.92
C ILE A 164 -6.71 21.93 48.45
N PHE A 165 -5.62 22.68 48.28
CA PHE A 165 -4.27 22.27 48.61
C PHE A 165 -3.90 22.55 50.09
N GLU A 166 -4.55 21.86 51.03
CA GLU A 166 -3.97 21.76 52.37
C GLU A 166 -2.59 21.07 52.30
N LYS A 167 -1.57 21.61 53.01
CA LYS A 167 -0.18 21.11 53.00
C LYS A 167 -0.05 19.59 53.23
N LYS A 168 -0.99 18.98 53.95
CA LYS A 168 -1.00 17.53 54.25
C LYS A 168 -1.29 16.66 53.03
N ASN A 169 -2.03 17.18 52.05
CA ASN A 169 -2.47 16.42 50.87
C ASN A 169 -1.58 16.66 49.64
N LEU A 170 -0.65 17.63 49.71
CA LEU A 170 0.24 18.02 48.62
C LEU A 170 1.08 16.84 48.10
N VAL A 171 1.62 16.03 49.00
CA VAL A 171 2.45 14.86 48.66
C VAL A 171 1.65 13.81 47.90
N ILE A 172 0.39 13.58 48.28
CA ILE A 172 -0.50 12.62 47.62
C ILE A 172 -0.84 13.10 46.20
N ILE A 173 -1.12 14.40 46.04
CA ILE A 173 -1.45 14.99 44.74
C ILE A 173 -0.24 14.96 43.79
N PHE A 174 0.94 15.37 44.27
CA PHE A 174 2.17 15.28 43.47
C PHE A 174 2.51 13.84 43.10
N SER A 175 2.36 12.88 44.03
CA SER A 175 2.59 11.47 43.74
C SER A 175 1.63 10.94 42.66
N GLY A 176 0.38 11.37 42.66
CA GLY A 176 -0.60 11.03 41.61
C GLY A 176 -0.23 11.61 40.24
N ILE A 177 0.19 12.87 40.19
CA ILE A 177 0.63 13.52 38.94
C ILE A 177 1.88 12.84 38.37
N PHE A 178 2.89 12.57 39.19
CA PHE A 178 4.11 11.88 38.75
C PHE A 178 3.82 10.46 38.27
N LEU A 179 2.87 9.75 38.90
CA LEU A 179 2.43 8.43 38.44
C LEU A 179 1.78 8.51 37.06
N ILE A 180 0.88 9.48 36.81
CA ILE A 180 0.23 9.67 35.51
C ILE A 180 1.25 10.02 34.42
N ILE A 181 2.20 10.91 34.72
CA ILE A 181 3.29 11.27 33.79
C ILE A 181 4.16 10.04 33.51
N GLY A 182 4.51 9.26 34.53
CA GLY A 182 5.30 8.03 34.39
C GLY A 182 4.59 6.99 33.53
N ILE A 183 3.29 6.76 33.74
CA ILE A 183 2.48 5.85 32.93
C ILE A 183 2.40 6.33 31.49
N ALA A 184 2.15 7.62 31.25
CA ALA A 184 2.09 8.20 29.91
C ALA A 184 3.44 8.09 29.18
N ALA A 185 4.55 8.36 29.87
CA ALA A 185 5.89 8.22 29.33
C ALA A 185 6.23 6.75 28.99
N VAL A 186 5.91 5.81 29.89
CA VAL A 186 6.10 4.37 29.66
C VAL A 186 5.23 3.88 28.50
N MET A 187 3.97 4.32 28.41
CA MET A 187 3.10 3.97 27.29
C MET A 187 3.65 4.48 25.96
N THR A 188 4.14 5.73 25.93
CA THR A 188 4.76 6.34 24.74
C THR A 188 6.03 5.60 24.33
N LEU A 189 6.92 5.28 25.28
CA LEU A 189 8.15 4.53 25.04
C LEU A 189 7.87 3.08 24.61
N ARG A 190 6.86 2.43 25.18
CA ARG A 190 6.44 1.07 24.80
C ARG A 190 5.91 1.03 23.38
N ASP A 191 5.15 2.06 22.97
CA ASP A 191 4.61 2.14 21.62
C ASP A 191 5.72 2.40 20.58
N ASN A 192 6.78 3.12 20.94
CA ASN A 192 8.01 3.22 20.15
C ASN A 192 8.81 1.91 20.11
N LYS A 193 8.95 1.17 21.22
CA LYS A 193 9.70 -0.10 21.24
C LYS A 193 9.04 -1.27 20.50
N ARG A 194 7.75 -1.19 20.18
CA ARG A 194 7.11 -2.12 19.24
C ARG A 194 7.48 -1.82 17.79
N TYR A 195 7.85 -0.58 17.50
CA TYR A 195 8.27 -0.14 16.17
C TYR A 195 9.62 -0.75 15.75
N ASP A 196 10.57 -0.88 16.69
CA ASP A 196 11.92 -1.41 16.41
C ASP A 196 12.02 -2.95 16.55
N ARG A 197 10.94 -3.65 16.88
CA ARG A 197 10.94 -5.11 17.11
C ARG A 197 10.21 -5.92 16.05
N GLU A 198 9.65 -5.25 15.04
CA GLU A 198 9.07 -5.89 13.85
C GLU A 198 10.04 -5.86 12.65
N ASP A 199 11.32 -5.52 12.88
CA ASP A 199 12.43 -5.57 11.91
C ASP A 199 12.91 -7.00 11.60
#